data_AF-A0A939L3B9-F1
#
_entry.id   AF-A0A939L3B9-F1
#
_cell.length_a   1.000
_cell.length_b   1.000
_cell.length_c   1.000
_cell.angle_alpha   90.00
_cell.angle_beta   90.00
_cell.angle_gamma   90.00
#
_symmetry.space_group_name_H-M   'P 1'
#
loop_
_entity.id
_entity.type
_entity.pdbx_description
1 polymer ?
#
loop_
_entity_poly.entity_id
_entity_poly.type
_entity_poly.pdbx_seq_one_letter_code
_entity_poly.pdbx_strand_id
1 'polypeptide(L)'
;MSTTETEPHPAAQPQEPRVEVLPPRDVPLGGPRAMTVRRTLPHRSRPLIGAWCFVDHYGPDDVAVTGGMDVAPHPHIGLQTVSWLFTGEIEHRDSLGVHAFVRPGELNLMTSGHGICHSEVSTPETTVLHGVQLWVALPDAHRHTARDFHHHVPG
;
A
#
# COMPACT_ATOMS: atom_id res chain seq x y z
N MET A 1 -35.19 35.32 -20.43
CA MET A 1 -33.83 35.60 -19.92
C MET A 1 -33.46 34.45 -18.99
N SER A 2 -32.56 33.51 -19.23
CA SER A 2 -31.88 32.93 -20.40
C SER A 2 -31.36 31.61 -19.83
N THR A 3 -31.87 30.47 -20.29
CA THR A 3 -31.29 29.16 -19.99
C THR A 3 -29.96 29.08 -20.73
N THR A 4 -28.84 29.17 -20.02
CA THR A 4 -27.53 28.97 -20.64
C THR A 4 -27.35 27.47 -20.87
N GLU A 5 -27.62 27.02 -22.09
CA GLU A 5 -27.23 25.71 -22.58
C GLU A 5 -25.70 25.60 -22.47
N THR A 6 -25.23 24.55 -21.81
CA THR A 6 -23.81 24.24 -21.71
C THR A 6 -23.39 23.59 -23.02
N GLU A 7 -22.57 24.27 -23.82
CA GLU A 7 -22.06 23.68 -25.06
C GLU A 7 -21.26 22.40 -24.78
N PRO A 8 -21.39 21.37 -25.64
CA PRO A 8 -20.67 20.12 -25.47
C PRO A 8 -19.15 20.35 -25.62
N HIS A 9 -18.41 19.87 -24.63
CA HIS A 9 -16.95 19.85 -24.67
C HIS A 9 -16.49 19.01 -25.88
N PRO A 10 -15.54 19.48 -26.71
CA PRO A 10 -15.06 18.71 -27.85
C PRO A 10 -14.51 17.37 -27.36
N ALA A 11 -14.93 16.29 -28.03
CA ALA A 11 -14.47 14.95 -27.72
C ALA A 11 -12.94 14.92 -27.76
N ALA A 12 -12.31 14.52 -26.64
CA ALA A 12 -10.87 14.36 -26.56
C ALA A 12 -10.43 13.38 -27.65
N GLN A 13 -9.51 13.82 -28.50
CA GLN A 13 -8.92 12.94 -29.52
C GLN A 13 -8.20 11.77 -28.82
N PRO A 14 -8.26 10.54 -29.36
CA PRO A 14 -7.56 9.41 -28.78
C PRO A 14 -6.07 9.70 -28.71
N GLN A 15 -5.54 9.86 -27.51
CA GLN A 15 -4.12 10.04 -27.28
C GLN A 15 -3.44 8.69 -27.45
N GLU A 16 -2.41 8.61 -28.30
CA GLU A 16 -1.64 7.37 -28.46
C GLU A 16 -1.12 6.88 -27.09
N PRO A 17 -1.16 5.57 -26.83
CA PRO A 17 -0.69 5.02 -25.56
C PRO A 17 0.79 5.37 -25.36
N ARG A 18 1.07 6.13 -24.31
CA ARG A 18 2.44 6.51 -23.91
C ARG A 18 2.90 5.61 -22.77
N VAL A 19 4.07 5.01 -22.94
CA VAL A 19 4.75 4.26 -21.89
C VAL A 19 5.67 5.22 -21.14
N GLU A 20 5.52 5.28 -19.81
CA GLU A 20 6.38 6.03 -18.89
C GLU A 20 7.00 5.04 -17.91
N VAL A 21 8.31 5.16 -17.64
CA VAL A 21 8.99 4.39 -16.60
C VAL A 21 9.20 5.30 -15.40
N LEU A 22 8.66 4.91 -14.25
CA LEU A 22 8.83 5.61 -12.97
C LEU A 22 9.95 4.92 -12.17
N PRO A 23 11.15 5.51 -12.05
CA PRO A 23 12.21 4.91 -11.25
C PRO A 23 11.85 5.00 -9.75
N PRO A 24 12.05 3.93 -8.96
CA PRO A 24 11.87 4.01 -7.52
C PRO A 24 13.02 4.78 -6.85
N ARG A 25 12.81 5.16 -5.59
CA ARG A 25 13.85 5.69 -4.70
C ARG A 25 13.91 4.88 -3.41
N ASP A 26 15.09 4.85 -2.80
CA ASP A 26 15.29 4.19 -1.51
C ASP A 26 14.76 5.06 -0.36
N VAL A 27 14.00 4.43 0.56
CA VAL A 27 13.35 5.08 1.70
C VAL A 27 13.43 4.16 2.93
N PRO A 28 13.72 4.66 4.13
CA PRO A 28 13.60 3.86 5.35
C PRO A 28 12.13 3.58 5.73
N LEU A 29 11.81 2.33 6.08
CA LEU A 29 10.48 1.86 6.51
C LEU A 29 10.38 1.73 8.04
N GLY A 30 9.85 2.76 8.72
CA GLY A 30 9.66 2.72 10.19
C GLY A 30 10.65 3.59 10.99
N GLY A 31 11.37 4.51 10.35
CA GLY A 31 12.24 5.50 11.03
C GLY A 31 13.75 5.27 10.82
N PRO A 32 14.64 5.88 11.62
CA PRO A 32 16.08 5.94 11.33
C PRO A 32 16.86 4.61 11.40
N ARG A 33 16.29 3.57 12.02
CA ARG A 33 16.88 2.21 12.14
C ARG A 33 16.09 1.16 11.36
N ALA A 34 15.30 1.63 10.39
CA ALA A 34 14.45 0.80 9.57
C ALA A 34 15.20 0.08 8.45
N MET A 35 14.64 -1.05 8.01
CA MET A 35 14.96 -1.58 6.69
C MET A 35 14.69 -0.54 5.59
N THR A 36 15.42 -0.63 4.49
CA THR A 36 15.22 0.25 3.32
C THR A 36 14.28 -0.40 2.32
N VAL A 37 13.41 0.39 1.70
CA VAL A 37 12.47 -0.06 0.66
C VAL A 37 12.57 0.82 -0.57
N ARG A 38 12.19 0.26 -1.71
CA ARG A 38 12.12 0.96 -2.99
C ARG A 38 10.72 1.52 -3.20
N ARG A 39 10.56 2.82 -2.97
CA ARG A 39 9.29 3.54 -3.15
C ARG A 39 9.13 4.00 -4.58
N THR A 40 8.09 3.51 -5.26
CA THR A 40 7.73 3.90 -6.63
C THR A 40 6.60 4.93 -6.64
N LEU A 41 5.58 4.75 -5.79
CA LEU A 41 4.50 5.73 -5.59
C LEU A 41 4.47 6.21 -4.14
N PRO A 42 4.18 7.50 -3.89
CA PRO A 42 3.95 8.56 -4.87
C PRO A 42 5.26 9.00 -5.56
N HIS A 43 5.19 9.29 -6.87
CA HIS A 43 6.29 9.88 -7.64
C HIS A 43 5.99 11.35 -7.97
N ARG A 44 7.03 12.20 -8.14
CA ARG A 44 6.85 13.64 -8.41
C ARG A 44 6.05 13.92 -9.70
N SER A 45 6.27 13.12 -10.76
CA SER A 45 5.53 13.24 -12.03
C SER A 45 4.18 12.52 -12.00
N ARG A 46 3.98 11.61 -11.06
CA ARG A 46 2.82 10.71 -11.01
C ARG A 46 2.51 10.34 -9.56
N PRO A 47 1.64 11.11 -8.87
CA PRO A 47 1.28 10.80 -7.49
C PRO A 47 0.33 9.58 -7.38
N LEU A 48 -0.46 9.32 -8.43
CA LEU A 48 -1.50 8.29 -8.48
C LEU A 48 -1.47 7.53 -9.81
N ILE A 49 -1.85 6.25 -9.78
CA ILE A 49 -2.24 5.45 -10.95
C ILE A 49 -3.63 4.88 -10.68
N GLY A 50 -4.68 5.47 -11.27
CA GLY A 50 -6.03 5.18 -10.82
C GLY A 50 -6.17 5.49 -9.33
N ALA A 51 -6.68 4.54 -8.54
CA ALA A 51 -6.78 4.66 -7.08
C ALA A 51 -5.47 4.32 -6.35
N TRP A 52 -4.47 3.73 -7.01
CA TRP A 52 -3.19 3.37 -6.39
C TRP A 52 -2.39 4.63 -6.06
N CYS A 53 -2.12 4.85 -4.78
CA CYS A 53 -1.47 6.06 -4.27
C CYS A 53 -0.11 5.81 -3.59
N PHE A 54 0.26 4.55 -3.42
CA PHE A 54 1.48 4.15 -2.74
C PHE A 54 1.94 2.78 -3.21
N VAL A 55 3.24 2.63 -3.43
CA VAL A 55 3.89 1.35 -3.76
C VAL A 55 5.29 1.36 -3.18
N ASP A 56 5.51 0.52 -2.18
CA ASP A 56 6.84 0.15 -1.69
C ASP A 56 7.12 -1.30 -2.06
N HIS A 57 8.32 -1.54 -2.59
CA HIS A 57 8.87 -2.87 -2.78
C HIS A 57 10.03 -3.07 -1.80
N TYR A 58 9.91 -4.07 -0.93
CA TYR A 58 10.91 -4.41 0.07
C TYR A 58 11.50 -5.78 -0.25
N GLY A 59 12.82 -5.93 -0.10
CA GLY A 59 13.51 -7.17 -0.42
C GLY A 59 13.68 -7.50 -1.90
N PRO A 60 14.21 -8.69 -2.22
CA PRO A 60 14.58 -9.74 -1.27
C PRO A 60 15.80 -9.32 -0.43
N ASP A 61 15.61 -9.23 0.88
CA ASP A 61 16.61 -8.73 1.82
C ASP A 61 16.91 -9.78 2.89
N ASP A 62 18.18 -9.91 3.26
CA ASP A 62 18.61 -10.67 4.43
C ASP A 62 18.23 -9.88 5.70
N VAL A 63 17.36 -10.46 6.52
CA VAL A 63 16.88 -9.84 7.77
C VAL A 63 18.00 -9.66 8.78
N ALA A 64 19.02 -10.53 8.79
CA ALA A 64 20.17 -10.37 9.68
C ALA A 64 20.99 -9.11 9.36
N VAL A 65 20.92 -8.64 8.11
CA VAL A 65 21.60 -7.42 7.65
C VAL A 65 20.70 -6.19 7.79
N THR A 66 19.42 -6.33 7.44
CA THR A 66 18.49 -5.19 7.32
C THR A 66 17.63 -4.94 8.56
N GLY A 67 17.58 -5.89 9.49
CA GLY A 67 16.71 -5.86 10.67
C GLY A 67 15.27 -6.30 10.40
N GLY A 68 14.90 -6.56 9.14
CA GLY A 68 13.54 -6.92 8.76
C GLY A 68 12.54 -5.77 8.92
N MET A 69 11.26 -6.09 8.81
CA MET A 69 10.18 -5.12 8.99
C MET A 69 9.90 -4.95 10.49
N ASP A 70 9.93 -3.71 10.98
CA ASP A 70 9.56 -3.34 12.35
C ASP A 70 8.79 -2.01 12.31
N VAL A 71 7.53 -2.07 11.89
CA VAL A 71 6.67 -0.90 11.76
C VAL A 71 5.77 -0.82 12.98
N ALA A 72 6.14 0.09 13.88
CA ALA A 72 5.38 0.39 15.10
C ALA A 72 3.93 0.83 14.81
N PRO A 73 3.03 0.75 15.80
CA PRO A 73 1.63 1.17 15.65
C PRO A 73 1.48 2.56 15.05
N HIS A 74 0.78 2.66 13.92
CA HIS A 74 0.55 3.91 13.20
C HIS A 74 -0.85 3.95 12.56
N PRO A 75 -1.45 5.15 12.41
CA PRO A 75 -2.81 5.29 11.88
C PRO A 75 -2.87 5.41 10.36
N HIS A 76 -4.00 4.97 9.78
CA HIS A 76 -4.43 5.23 8.40
C HIS A 76 -5.88 5.70 8.37
N ILE A 77 -6.25 6.53 7.38
CA ILE A 77 -7.64 6.97 7.11
C ILE A 77 -7.89 6.99 5.60
N GLY A 78 -9.15 6.79 5.17
CA GLY A 78 -9.57 7.00 3.79
C GLY A 78 -8.88 6.13 2.72
N LEU A 79 -8.27 5.01 3.09
CA LEU A 79 -7.56 4.14 2.16
C LEU A 79 -7.70 2.66 2.52
N GLN A 80 -7.21 1.80 1.65
CA GLN A 80 -6.90 0.40 1.96
C GLN A 80 -5.39 0.20 1.87
N THR A 81 -4.83 -0.58 2.79
CA THR A 81 -3.45 -1.08 2.67
C THR A 81 -3.47 -2.53 2.18
N VAL A 82 -2.48 -2.87 1.36
CA VAL A 82 -2.27 -4.20 0.81
C VAL A 82 -0.85 -4.63 1.16
N SER A 83 -0.72 -5.73 1.89
CA SER A 83 0.57 -6.36 2.22
C SER A 83 0.61 -7.70 1.49
N TRP A 84 1.53 -7.86 0.53
CA TRP A 84 1.64 -9.06 -0.29
C TRP A 84 3.08 -9.58 -0.28
N LEU A 85 3.27 -10.81 0.19
CA LEU A 85 4.59 -11.41 0.35
C LEU A 85 4.96 -12.38 -0.76
N PHE A 86 6.24 -12.35 -1.12
CA PHE A 86 6.90 -13.31 -2.01
C PHE A 86 7.83 -14.26 -1.23
N THR A 87 8.40 -13.81 -0.11
CA THR A 87 9.23 -14.61 0.81
C THR A 87 9.17 -14.01 2.22
N GLY A 88 9.30 -14.84 3.25
CA GLY A 88 9.27 -14.44 4.66
C GLY A 88 7.87 -14.49 5.25
N GLU A 89 7.73 -14.00 6.49
CA GLU A 89 6.47 -13.92 7.20
C GLU A 89 6.37 -12.60 7.98
N ILE A 90 5.21 -11.95 7.93
CA ILE A 90 4.91 -10.72 8.68
C ILE A 90 3.73 -10.96 9.60
N GLU A 91 3.84 -10.52 10.84
CA GLU A 91 2.76 -10.39 11.80
C GLU A 91 2.08 -9.02 11.66
N HIS A 92 0.76 -9.04 11.43
CA HIS A 92 -0.12 -7.88 11.44
C HIS A 92 -0.94 -7.85 12.72
N ARG A 93 -1.01 -6.68 13.37
CA ARG A 93 -1.91 -6.43 14.50
C ARG A 93 -2.58 -5.07 14.33
N ASP A 94 -3.88 -4.98 14.64
CA ASP A 94 -4.60 -3.70 14.52
C ASP A 94 -5.57 -3.39 15.67
N SER A 95 -6.13 -2.18 15.63
CA SER A 95 -7.07 -1.65 16.61
C SER A 95 -8.50 -2.18 16.48
N LEU A 96 -8.78 -3.06 15.51
CA LEU A 96 -10.00 -3.89 15.47
C LEU A 96 -9.79 -5.21 16.26
N GLY A 97 -8.57 -5.48 16.72
CA GLY A 97 -8.21 -6.71 17.40
C GLY A 97 -7.83 -7.84 16.43
N VAL A 98 -7.64 -7.53 15.14
CA VAL A 98 -7.13 -8.50 14.18
C VAL A 98 -5.68 -8.80 14.53
N HIS A 99 -5.36 -10.09 14.48
CA HIS A 99 -4.01 -10.61 14.59
C HIS A 99 -3.85 -11.68 13.51
N ALA A 100 -3.02 -11.39 12.51
CA ALA A 100 -2.87 -12.23 11.33
C ALA A 100 -1.40 -12.36 10.93
N PHE A 101 -1.06 -13.46 10.28
CA PHE A 101 0.25 -13.68 9.68
C PHE A 101 0.10 -13.68 8.17
N VAL A 102 1.01 -13.04 7.47
CA VAL A 102 1.12 -13.08 6.01
C VAL A 102 2.33 -13.92 5.64
N ARG A 103 2.14 -14.89 4.75
CA ARG A 103 3.18 -15.80 4.24
C ARG A 103 3.38 -15.64 2.72
N PRO A 104 4.36 -16.31 2.11
CA PRO A 104 4.59 -16.21 0.68
C PRO A 104 3.35 -16.58 -0.15
N GLY A 105 2.95 -15.67 -1.05
CA GLY A 105 1.76 -15.77 -1.88
C GLY A 105 0.48 -15.23 -1.23
N GLU A 106 0.46 -15.01 0.09
CA GLU A 106 -0.70 -14.50 0.83
C GLU A 106 -0.79 -12.98 0.78
N LEU A 107 -2.01 -12.46 0.92
CA LEU A 107 -2.31 -11.03 0.89
C LEU A 107 -3.21 -10.62 2.05
N ASN A 108 -2.81 -9.57 2.76
CA ASN A 108 -3.69 -8.83 3.68
C ASN A 108 -4.24 -7.59 2.98
N LEU A 109 -5.55 -7.38 3.09
CA LEU A 109 -6.26 -6.17 2.66
C LEU A 109 -6.95 -5.54 3.87
N MET A 110 -6.37 -4.46 4.40
CA MET A 110 -6.93 -3.71 5.52
C MET A 110 -7.61 -2.44 5.00
N THR A 111 -8.91 -2.29 5.28
CA THR A 111 -9.70 -1.09 4.97
C THR A 111 -9.69 -0.15 6.16
N SER A 112 -9.09 1.03 6.01
CA SER A 112 -8.97 1.99 7.12
C SER A 112 -10.28 2.72 7.38
N GLY A 113 -11.03 3.08 6.33
CA GLY A 113 -12.26 3.86 6.43
C GLY A 113 -12.09 5.12 7.27
N HIS A 114 -12.99 5.32 8.25
CA HIS A 114 -12.91 6.43 9.21
C HIS A 114 -11.66 6.43 10.13
N GLY A 115 -10.88 5.34 10.13
CA GLY A 115 -9.50 5.31 10.59
C GLY A 115 -9.17 4.08 11.42
N ILE A 116 -8.02 3.45 11.15
CA ILE A 116 -7.51 2.26 11.86
C ILE A 116 -6.05 2.51 12.28
N CYS A 117 -5.59 1.88 13.36
CA CYS A 117 -4.19 1.88 13.75
C CYS A 117 -3.67 0.45 13.69
N HIS A 118 -2.49 0.23 13.12
CA HIS A 118 -1.92 -1.09 12.94
C HIS A 118 -0.39 -1.09 13.01
N SER A 119 0.19 -2.26 13.24
CA SER A 119 1.63 -2.53 13.21
C SER A 119 1.91 -3.76 12.35
N GLU A 120 3.07 -3.76 11.69
CA GLU A 120 3.54 -4.86 10.86
C GLU A 120 5.00 -5.16 11.22
N VAL A 121 5.27 -6.40 11.60
CA VAL A 121 6.59 -6.82 12.11
C VAL A 121 6.96 -8.16 11.49
N SER A 122 8.20 -8.32 11.02
CA SER A 122 8.73 -9.62 10.59
C SER A 122 8.77 -10.58 11.78
N THR A 123 8.36 -11.83 11.57
CA THR A 123 8.40 -12.83 12.64
C THR A 123 9.84 -13.23 12.98
N PRO A 124 10.13 -13.72 14.21
CA PRO A 124 11.47 -14.16 14.61
C PRO A 124 12.10 -15.21 13.68
N GLU A 125 11.27 -16.01 13.00
CA GLU A 125 11.69 -17.07 12.08
C GLU A 125 12.02 -16.54 10.67
N THR A 126 11.71 -15.28 10.37
CA THR A 126 11.93 -14.69 9.05
C THR A 126 13.41 -14.37 8.83
N THR A 127 14.04 -15.07 7.88
CA THR A 127 15.45 -14.87 7.50
C THR A 127 15.61 -14.03 6.23
N VAL A 128 14.68 -14.17 5.28
CA VAL A 128 14.59 -13.36 4.07
C VAL A 128 13.20 -12.76 4.00
N LEU A 129 13.13 -11.44 3.79
CA LEU A 129 11.87 -10.75 3.57
C LEU A 129 11.81 -10.23 2.14
N HIS A 130 10.72 -10.50 1.43
CA HIS A 130 10.48 -10.01 0.08
C HIS A 130 8.98 -9.82 -0.15
N GLY A 131 8.57 -8.64 -0.59
CA GLY A 131 7.16 -8.36 -0.87
C GLY A 131 6.91 -6.93 -1.31
N VAL A 132 5.63 -6.59 -1.38
CA VAL A 132 5.15 -5.26 -1.76
C VAL A 132 4.10 -4.76 -0.78
N GLN A 133 4.19 -3.48 -0.45
CA GLN A 133 3.13 -2.72 0.22
C GLN A 133 2.47 -1.80 -0.81
N LEU A 134 1.15 -1.88 -0.96
CA LEU A 134 0.38 -0.97 -1.81
C LEU A 134 -0.71 -0.28 -1.03
N TRP A 135 -1.02 0.97 -1.37
CA TRP A 135 -2.22 1.65 -0.85
C TRP A 135 -3.16 2.04 -1.97
N VAL A 136 -4.45 1.85 -1.71
CA VAL A 136 -5.57 2.24 -2.58
C VAL A 136 -6.35 3.34 -1.89
N ALA A 137 -6.40 4.53 -2.49
CA ALA A 137 -7.27 5.59 -2.00
C ALA A 137 -8.74 5.18 -2.15
N LEU A 138 -9.52 5.25 -1.06
CA LEU A 138 -10.95 5.03 -1.14
C LEU A 138 -11.60 6.23 -1.83
N PRO A 139 -12.59 6.02 -2.71
CA PRO A 139 -13.36 7.12 -3.28
C PRO A 139 -14.14 7.86 -2.19
N ASP A 140 -14.54 9.09 -2.49
CA ASP A 140 -15.22 9.98 -1.53
C ASP A 140 -16.42 9.35 -0.82
N ALA A 141 -17.23 8.57 -1.53
CA ALA A 141 -18.38 7.86 -0.95
C ALA A 141 -18.01 6.81 0.11
N HIS A 142 -16.76 6.31 0.09
CA HIS A 142 -16.30 5.22 0.95
C HIS A 142 -15.18 5.62 1.92
N ARG A 143 -14.58 6.81 1.80
CA ARG A 143 -13.44 7.23 2.64
C ARG A 143 -13.74 7.26 4.16
N HIS A 144 -15.00 7.25 4.55
CA HIS A 144 -15.47 7.21 5.94
C HIS A 144 -16.23 5.92 6.30
N THR A 145 -16.11 4.86 5.49
CA THR A 145 -16.74 3.56 5.77
C THR A 145 -16.19 2.92 7.06
N ALA A 146 -16.82 1.84 7.49
CA ALA A 146 -16.32 1.03 8.61
C ALA A 146 -14.94 0.43 8.28
N ARG A 147 -14.16 0.17 9.33
CA ARG A 147 -12.90 -0.59 9.22
C ARG A 147 -13.22 -2.03 8.85
N ASP A 148 -12.34 -2.64 8.07
CA ASP A 148 -12.49 -4.04 7.67
C ASP A 148 -11.13 -4.68 7.38
N PHE A 149 -11.05 -6.01 7.42
CA PHE A 149 -9.83 -6.76 7.15
C PHE A 149 -10.14 -8.07 6.43
N HIS A 150 -9.46 -8.30 5.31
CA HIS A 150 -9.55 -9.55 4.55
C HIS A 150 -8.16 -10.16 4.40
N HIS A 151 -8.05 -11.44 4.72
CA HIS A 151 -6.84 -12.23 4.49
C HIS A 151 -7.09 -13.24 3.37
N HIS A 152 -6.22 -13.23 2.37
CA HIS A 152 -6.34 -14.06 1.18
C HIS A 152 -5.16 -15.02 1.10
N VAL A 153 -5.47 -16.32 1.08
CA VAL A 153 -4.51 -17.39 0.86
C VAL A 153 -4.73 -17.93 -0.56
N PRO A 154 -3.68 -18.09 -1.39
CA PRO A 154 -3.81 -18.72 -2.69
C PRO A 154 -4.28 -20.19 -2.53
N GLY A 155 -5.21 -20.60 -3.40
CA GLY A 155 -5.76 -21.96 -3.43
C GLY A 155 -4.92 -22.97 -4.20
#